data_AF-A0A940EDH0-F1
#
_entry.id   AF-A0A940EDH0-F1
#
_cell.length_a   1.000
_cell.length_b   1.000
_cell.length_c   1.000
_cell.angle_alpha   90.00
_cell.angle_beta   90.00
_cell.angle_gamma   90.00
#
_symmetry.space_group_name_H-M   'P 1'
#
loop_
_entity.id
_entity.type
_entity.pdbx_description
1 polymer ?
#
loop_
_entity_poly.entity_id
_entity_poly.type
_entity_poly.pdbx_seq_one_letter_code
_entity_poly.pdbx_strand_id
1 'polypeptide(L)'
;WMSGPGKWTPPKKLPRGRTVEDLRAEFEEGVSLFIDCWRAPIECVAIENPVMNDLARDRMPADLPAPQIVQPFWFGEPAYKATGFYLRGLPELTETNRLPEPERGSDEWKAWSIVHRAPRTADRWKIRSRTFEGVAEACADQWGGSALEEAA
;
A
#
# COMPACT_ATOMS: atom_id res chain seq x y z
N TRP A 1 16.91 8.19 0.64
CA TRP A 1 16.01 7.57 -0.33
C TRP A 1 16.27 8.24 -1.66
N MET A 2 16.11 7.50 -2.76
CA MET A 2 16.51 7.99 -4.09
C MET A 2 15.59 9.09 -4.65
N SER A 3 14.46 9.37 -3.97
CA SER A 3 13.68 10.59 -4.19
C SER A 3 14.01 11.65 -3.13
N GLY A 4 14.15 12.89 -3.61
CA GLY A 4 14.60 14.07 -2.86
C GLY A 4 14.44 15.32 -3.74
N PRO A 5 15.21 16.42 -3.50
CA PRO A 5 15.30 17.50 -4.47
C PRO A 5 15.88 16.96 -5.80
N GLY A 6 14.99 16.74 -6.77
CA GLY A 6 15.32 16.11 -8.05
C GLY A 6 15.11 14.59 -8.07
N LYS A 7 15.29 13.99 -9.24
CA LYS A 7 15.19 12.54 -9.45
C LYS A 7 16.55 11.87 -9.19
N TRP A 8 16.54 10.70 -8.55
CA TRP A 8 17.74 9.88 -8.31
C TRP A 8 18.80 10.53 -7.41
N THR A 9 18.38 11.23 -6.36
CA THR A 9 19.30 11.82 -5.38
C THR A 9 20.04 10.70 -4.62
N PRO A 10 21.38 10.64 -4.63
CA PRO A 10 22.12 9.63 -3.89
C PRO A 10 21.84 9.71 -2.38
N PRO A 11 21.67 8.58 -1.69
CA PRO A 11 21.47 8.59 -0.25
C PRO A 11 22.75 9.04 0.47
N LYS A 12 22.60 9.78 1.58
CA LYS A 12 23.73 10.22 2.43
C LYS A 12 24.58 9.05 2.95
N LYS A 13 23.98 7.87 3.08
CA LYS A 13 24.63 6.63 3.51
C LYS A 13 24.01 5.46 2.77
N LEU A 14 24.84 4.62 2.17
CA LEU A 14 24.43 3.37 1.54
C LEU A 14 24.32 2.24 2.57
N PRO A 15 23.46 1.24 2.34
CA PRO A 15 23.51 0.00 3.09
C PRO A 15 24.90 -0.66 2.99
N ARG A 16 25.30 -1.40 4.04
CA ARG A 16 26.64 -2.02 4.08
C ARG A 16 26.79 -2.99 2.91
N GLY A 17 27.84 -2.79 2.10
CA GLY A 17 28.16 -3.65 0.97
C GLY A 17 27.27 -3.44 -0.27
N ARG A 18 26.52 -2.33 -0.34
CA ARG A 18 25.63 -2.02 -1.46
C ARG A 18 26.07 -0.76 -2.20
N THR A 19 25.87 -0.76 -3.51
CA THR A 19 26.15 0.36 -4.43
C THR A 19 24.88 1.15 -4.75
N VAL A 20 24.99 2.29 -5.44
CA VAL A 20 23.82 3.03 -5.95
C VAL A 20 23.15 2.24 -7.07
N GLU A 21 23.94 1.54 -7.86
CA GLU A 21 23.52 0.67 -8.95
C GLU A 21 22.66 -0.48 -8.42
N ASP A 22 23.02 -1.09 -7.30
CA ASP A 22 22.21 -2.14 -6.69
C ASP A 22 20.83 -1.59 -6.25
N LEU A 23 20.79 -0.38 -5.69
CA LEU A 23 19.52 0.25 -5.27
C LEU A 23 18.65 0.60 -6.47
N ARG A 24 19.26 1.04 -7.59
CA ARG A 24 18.57 1.29 -8.86
C ARG A 24 18.01 0.00 -9.42
N ALA A 25 18.80 -1.07 -9.43
CA ALA A 25 18.38 -2.37 -9.91
C ALA A 25 17.18 -2.91 -9.12
N GLU A 26 17.22 -2.87 -7.78
CA GLU A 26 16.08 -3.28 -6.94
C GLU A 26 14.83 -2.42 -7.18
N PHE A 27 15.01 -1.12 -7.42
CA PHE A 27 13.88 -0.24 -7.73
C PHE A 27 13.25 -0.57 -9.08
N GLU A 28 14.05 -0.77 -10.13
CA GLU A 28 13.54 -1.13 -11.45
C GLU A 28 12.92 -2.55 -11.44
N GLU A 29 13.44 -3.47 -10.62
CA GLU A 29 12.82 -4.78 -10.37
C GLU A 29 11.43 -4.63 -9.72
N GLY A 30 11.31 -3.78 -8.69
CA GLY A 30 10.02 -3.48 -8.06
C GLY A 30 9.00 -2.83 -9.01
N VAL A 31 9.48 -1.96 -9.91
CA VAL A 31 8.65 -1.37 -10.97
C VAL A 31 8.18 -2.45 -11.96
N SER A 32 9.09 -3.31 -12.42
CA SER A 32 8.76 -4.41 -13.33
C SER A 32 7.71 -5.33 -12.71
N LEU A 33 7.92 -5.77 -11.46
CA LEU A 33 6.97 -6.64 -10.76
C LEU A 33 5.59 -6.01 -10.65
N PHE A 34 5.50 -4.72 -10.28
CA PHE A 34 4.21 -4.04 -10.22
C PHE A 34 3.53 -4.00 -11.59
N ILE A 35 4.27 -3.68 -12.66
CA ILE A 35 3.73 -3.63 -14.02
C ILE A 35 3.28 -5.02 -14.48
N ASP A 36 4.04 -6.08 -14.19
CA ASP A 36 3.67 -7.45 -14.53
C ASP A 36 2.37 -7.86 -13.83
N CYS A 37 2.21 -7.54 -12.54
CA CYS A 37 0.96 -7.75 -11.82
C CYS A 37 -0.19 -6.93 -12.41
N TRP A 38 0.04 -5.65 -12.73
CA TRP A 38 -0.98 -4.79 -13.32
C TRP A 38 -1.38 -5.27 -14.72
N ARG A 39 -0.45 -5.80 -15.51
CA ARG A 39 -0.66 -6.28 -16.87
C ARG A 39 -1.06 -7.75 -16.95
N ALA A 40 -1.20 -8.44 -15.82
CA ALA A 40 -1.64 -9.83 -15.78
C ALA A 40 -2.89 -10.00 -16.66
N PRO A 41 -2.96 -11.04 -17.51
CA PRO A 41 -4.04 -11.24 -18.48
C PRO A 41 -5.29 -11.84 -17.81
N ILE A 42 -5.80 -11.13 -16.80
CA ILE A 42 -7.01 -11.44 -16.03
C ILE A 42 -7.87 -10.19 -15.93
N GLU A 43 -9.18 -10.39 -15.85
CA GLU A 43 -10.19 -9.31 -15.86
C GLU A 43 -10.07 -8.44 -14.61
N CYS A 44 -10.02 -9.08 -13.44
CA CYS A 44 -9.96 -8.43 -12.14
C CYS A 44 -8.52 -8.41 -11.60
N VAL A 45 -8.03 -7.22 -11.21
CA VAL A 45 -6.74 -7.02 -10.55
C VAL A 45 -6.90 -6.08 -9.36
N ALA A 46 -6.40 -6.51 -8.20
CA ALA A 46 -6.20 -5.65 -7.03
C ALA A 46 -4.75 -5.74 -6.56
N ILE A 47 -4.05 -4.60 -6.49
CA ILE A 47 -2.68 -4.52 -5.99
C ILE A 47 -2.64 -3.61 -4.76
N GLU A 48 -2.30 -4.17 -3.59
CA GLU A 48 -1.98 -3.39 -2.40
C GLU A 48 -0.60 -2.73 -2.58
N ASN A 49 -0.56 -1.41 -2.71
CA ASN A 49 0.68 -0.66 -2.72
C ASN A 49 0.45 0.76 -2.19
N PRO A 50 1.35 1.32 -1.35
CA PRO A 50 1.26 2.72 -0.97
C PRO A 50 1.26 3.66 -2.18
N VAL A 51 0.86 4.92 -1.96
CA VAL A 51 1.01 5.97 -2.97
C VAL A 51 2.46 6.00 -3.44
N MET A 52 2.64 5.72 -4.73
CA MET A 52 3.96 5.68 -5.35
C MET A 52 4.63 7.05 -5.30
N ASN A 53 5.94 7.04 -5.05
CA ASN A 53 6.75 8.25 -5.17
C ASN A 53 6.83 8.72 -6.64
N ASP A 54 7.42 9.90 -6.85
CA ASP A 54 7.65 10.49 -8.15
C ASP A 54 8.40 9.58 -9.13
N LEU A 55 9.48 8.93 -8.69
CA LEU A 55 10.27 8.03 -9.54
C LEU A 55 9.44 6.85 -10.07
N ALA A 56 8.65 6.22 -9.20
CA ALA A 56 7.79 5.10 -9.56
C ALA A 56 6.64 5.58 -10.45
N ARG A 57 6.00 6.69 -10.11
CA ARG A 57 4.94 7.30 -10.93
C ARG A 57 5.38 7.60 -12.35
N ASP A 58 6.62 8.07 -12.57
CA ASP A 58 7.14 8.32 -13.92
C ASP A 58 7.23 7.07 -14.80
N ARG A 59 7.25 5.88 -14.19
CA ARG A 59 7.35 4.58 -14.86
C ARG A 59 6.02 3.87 -15.00
N MET A 60 4.99 4.36 -14.32
CA MET A 60 3.69 3.74 -14.37
C MET A 60 3.03 3.97 -15.71
N PRO A 61 2.26 3.00 -16.21
CA PRO A 61 1.57 3.16 -17.47
C PRO A 61 0.44 4.20 -17.33
N ALA A 62 0.10 4.85 -18.45
CA ALA A 62 -0.86 5.97 -18.46
C ALA A 62 -2.29 5.59 -18.05
N ASP A 63 -2.65 4.32 -18.19
CA ASP A 63 -3.94 3.74 -17.80
C ASP A 63 -3.98 3.26 -16.35
N LEU A 64 -2.90 3.39 -15.58
CA LEU A 64 -2.91 3.09 -14.15
C LEU A 64 -3.70 4.19 -13.41
N PRO A 65 -4.78 3.86 -12.67
CA PRO A 65 -5.51 4.84 -11.90
C PRO A 65 -4.71 5.29 -10.66
N ALA A 66 -5.19 6.35 -10.00
CA ALA A 66 -4.75 6.65 -8.64
C ALA A 66 -5.20 5.51 -7.70
N PRO A 67 -4.42 5.18 -6.66
CA PRO A 67 -4.84 4.16 -5.72
C PRO A 67 -6.03 4.65 -4.89
N GLN A 68 -7.00 3.78 -4.65
CA GLN A 68 -7.98 3.97 -3.61
C GLN A 68 -7.29 3.86 -2.25
N ILE A 69 -7.37 4.89 -1.41
CA ILE A 69 -6.78 4.87 -0.08
C ILE A 69 -7.86 4.54 0.94
N VAL A 70 -7.62 3.50 1.74
CA VAL A 70 -8.49 3.09 2.84
C VAL A 70 -7.76 3.03 4.18
N GLN A 71 -8.50 2.94 5.28
CA GLN A 71 -7.96 2.82 6.64
C GLN A 71 -8.63 1.67 7.41
N PRO A 72 -7.91 0.97 8.29
CA PRO A 72 -8.47 -0.12 9.10
C PRO A 72 -9.69 0.29 9.93
N PHE A 73 -9.70 1.53 10.46
CA PHE A 73 -10.82 2.00 11.26
C PHE A 73 -12.11 2.20 10.47
N TRP A 74 -12.07 2.15 9.13
CA TRP A 74 -13.28 2.12 8.29
C TRP A 74 -13.96 0.75 8.31
N PHE A 75 -13.25 -0.29 8.77
CA PHE A 75 -13.67 -1.69 8.80
C PHE A 75 -13.61 -2.28 10.21
N GLY A 76 -13.76 -1.45 11.24
CA GLY A 76 -13.93 -1.91 12.62
C GLY A 76 -12.64 -2.09 13.42
N GLU A 77 -11.47 -1.74 12.86
CA GLU A 77 -10.19 -1.93 13.55
C GLU A 77 -9.55 -0.61 13.99
N PRO A 78 -9.25 -0.40 15.29
CA PRO A 78 -8.75 0.86 15.85
C PRO A 78 -7.28 1.14 15.49
N ALA A 79 -7.00 1.37 14.21
CA ALA A 79 -5.66 1.58 13.71
C ALA A 79 -5.60 2.52 12.49
N TYR A 80 -4.49 3.26 12.41
CA TYR A 80 -4.11 4.04 11.24
C TYR A 80 -3.04 3.30 10.44
N LYS A 81 -3.39 2.88 9.24
CA LYS A 81 -2.50 2.36 8.20
C LYS A 81 -3.16 2.70 6.87
N ALA A 82 -2.68 3.77 6.21
CA ALA A 82 -3.14 4.09 4.87
C ALA A 82 -2.75 2.92 3.94
N THR A 83 -3.76 2.21 3.45
CA THR A 83 -3.62 1.08 2.55
C THR A 83 -4.11 1.52 1.18
N GLY A 84 -3.25 1.44 0.17
CA GLY A 84 -3.58 1.84 -1.19
C GLY A 84 -3.91 0.63 -2.05
N PHE A 85 -5.01 0.69 -2.79
CA PHE A 85 -5.40 -0.34 -3.76
C PHE A 85 -5.43 0.23 -5.17
N TYR A 86 -4.66 -0.38 -6.07
CA TYR A 86 -4.77 -0.16 -7.51
C TYR A 86 -5.69 -1.23 -8.09
N LEU A 87 -6.82 -0.82 -8.66
CA LEU A 87 -7.91 -1.70 -9.04
C LEU A 87 -8.16 -1.65 -10.55
N ARG A 88 -8.36 -2.83 -11.16
CA ARG A 88 -8.88 -2.98 -12.53
C ARG A 88 -9.97 -4.04 -12.52
N GLY A 89 -11.11 -3.76 -13.14
CA GLY A 89 -12.23 -4.71 -13.18
C GLY A 89 -12.81 -5.05 -11.80
N LEU A 90 -12.60 -4.18 -10.80
CA LEU A 90 -13.11 -4.35 -9.43
C LEU A 90 -13.65 -3.02 -8.92
N PRO A 91 -14.74 -3.04 -8.12
CA PRO A 91 -15.26 -1.83 -7.49
C PRO A 91 -14.33 -1.35 -6.37
N GLU A 92 -14.38 -0.05 -6.10
CA GLU A 92 -13.77 0.52 -4.90
C GLU A 92 -14.35 -0.09 -3.63
N LEU A 93 -13.49 -0.35 -2.65
CA LEU A 93 -13.87 -0.92 -1.38
C LEU A 93 -14.72 0.07 -0.59
N THR A 94 -15.91 -0.34 -0.17
CA THR A 94 -16.81 0.46 0.66
C THR A 94 -16.66 0.09 2.13
N GLU A 95 -16.74 1.08 3.00
CA GLU A 95 -16.60 0.91 4.44
C GLU A 95 -17.71 0.04 5.02
N THR A 96 -17.35 -0.89 5.90
CA THR A 96 -18.31 -1.84 6.50
C THR A 96 -18.63 -1.53 7.96
N ASN A 97 -17.70 -0.90 8.69
CA ASN A 97 -17.84 -0.64 10.13
C ASN A 97 -16.93 0.52 10.57
N ARG A 98 -17.28 1.75 10.20
CA ARG A 98 -16.45 2.91 10.54
C ARG A 98 -16.49 3.21 12.04
N LEU A 99 -15.33 3.15 12.69
CA LEU A 99 -15.13 3.61 14.06
C LEU A 99 -14.96 5.15 14.11
N PRO A 100 -15.52 5.83 15.13
CA PRO A 100 -15.22 7.23 15.36
C PRO A 100 -13.76 7.40 15.75
N GLU A 101 -13.07 8.35 15.13
CA GLU A 101 -11.67 8.62 15.44
C GLU A 101 -11.55 9.27 16.84
N PRO A 102 -10.57 8.84 17.66
CA PRO A 102 -10.30 9.46 18.95
C PRO A 102 -9.76 10.88 18.79
N GLU A 103 -9.89 11.69 19.84
CA GLU A 103 -9.36 13.06 19.86
C GLU A 103 -7.87 13.07 19.48
N ARG A 104 -7.51 13.90 18.50
CA ARG A 104 -6.15 13.96 17.98
C ARG A 104 -5.16 14.33 19.07
N GLY A 105 -4.18 13.46 19.31
CA GLY A 105 -3.15 13.66 20.34
C GLY A 105 -3.48 13.05 21.70
N SER A 106 -4.69 12.54 21.91
CA SER A 106 -5.03 11.67 23.04
C SER A 106 -4.19 10.40 23.05
N ASP A 107 -4.14 9.71 24.18
CA ASP A 107 -3.40 8.45 24.29
C ASP A 107 -4.02 7.33 23.45
N GLU A 108 -5.34 7.34 23.27
CA GLU A 108 -6.04 6.45 22.35
C GLU A 108 -5.65 6.71 20.89
N TRP A 109 -5.61 7.97 20.45
CA TRP A 109 -5.15 8.33 19.11
C TRP A 109 -3.70 7.88 18.85
N LYS A 110 -2.84 7.99 19.88
CA LYS A 110 -1.47 7.49 19.81
C LYS A 110 -1.44 5.97 19.72
N ALA A 111 -2.32 5.28 20.45
CA ALA A 111 -2.42 3.83 20.38
C ALA A 111 -2.82 3.34 18.98
N TRP A 112 -3.75 4.04 18.31
CA TRP A 112 -4.17 3.71 16.93
C TRP A 112 -3.05 3.95 15.90
N SER A 113 -2.10 4.83 16.18
CA SER A 113 -0.99 5.19 15.28
C SER A 113 0.11 4.12 15.18
N ILE A 114 -0.25 2.84 15.09
CA ILE A 114 0.64 1.69 15.26
C ILE A 114 1.79 1.67 14.25
N VAL A 115 1.56 2.10 12.99
CA VAL A 115 2.57 2.04 11.93
C VAL A 115 3.69 3.05 12.18
N HIS A 116 3.32 4.28 12.57
CA HIS A 116 4.26 5.35 12.86
C HIS A 116 4.98 5.12 14.19
N ARG A 117 4.29 4.55 15.18
CA ARG A 117 4.80 4.32 16.54
C ARG A 117 5.38 2.93 16.75
N ALA A 118 5.43 2.08 15.72
CA ALA A 118 6.00 0.74 15.82
C ALA A 118 7.44 0.79 16.36
N PRO A 119 7.75 -0.02 17.40
CA PRO A 119 9.03 0.03 18.09
C PRO A 119 10.17 -0.37 17.16
N ARG A 120 11.38 0.14 17.42
CA ARG A 120 12.58 -0.14 16.62
C ARG A 120 13.16 -1.52 16.93
N THR A 121 12.38 -2.57 16.67
CA THR A 121 12.75 -3.98 16.85
C THR A 121 12.95 -4.68 15.51
N ALA A 122 13.50 -5.90 15.55
CA ALA A 122 13.65 -6.74 14.37
C ALA A 122 12.31 -7.05 13.68
N ASP A 123 11.20 -7.10 14.42
CA ASP A 123 9.86 -7.38 13.89
C ASP A 123 9.12 -6.12 13.42
N ARG A 124 9.75 -4.94 13.46
CA ARG A 124 9.10 -3.68 13.05
C ARG A 124 8.54 -3.75 11.63
N TRP A 125 9.22 -4.44 10.73
CA TRP A 125 8.73 -4.62 9.36
C TRP A 125 7.44 -5.45 9.33
N LYS A 126 7.38 -6.57 10.08
CA LYS A 126 6.18 -7.43 10.19
C LYS A 126 4.99 -6.67 10.76
N ILE A 127 5.21 -5.89 11.82
CA ILE A 127 4.15 -5.08 12.46
C ILE A 127 3.56 -4.08 11.45
N ARG A 128 4.41 -3.46 10.64
CA ARG A 128 3.99 -2.44 9.66
C ARG A 128 3.41 -3.02 8.38
N SER A 129 3.73 -4.26 8.05
CA SER A 129 3.21 -4.96 6.87
C SER A 129 1.96 -5.80 7.17
N ARG A 130 1.51 -5.88 8.43
CA ARG A 130 0.31 -6.63 8.79
C ARG A 130 -0.91 -6.11 8.03
N THR A 131 -1.67 -7.02 7.45
CA THR A 131 -3.03 -6.76 6.95
C THR A 131 -4.02 -6.93 8.08
N PHE A 132 -4.98 -6.02 8.12
CA PHE A 132 -6.00 -5.92 9.14
C PHE A 132 -7.20 -6.79 8.73
N GLU A 133 -7.81 -7.47 9.70
CA GLU A 133 -8.77 -8.54 9.45
C GLU A 133 -10.03 -8.02 8.77
N GLY A 134 -10.61 -6.92 9.27
CA GLY A 134 -11.79 -6.29 8.68
C GLY A 134 -11.53 -5.72 7.29
N VAL A 135 -10.31 -5.27 6.99
CA VAL A 135 -9.92 -4.89 5.61
C VAL A 135 -9.92 -6.13 4.72
N ALA A 136 -9.34 -7.24 5.18
CA ALA A 136 -9.26 -8.49 4.41
C ALA A 136 -10.65 -9.10 4.18
N GLU A 137 -11.51 -9.11 5.19
CA GLU A 137 -12.91 -9.54 5.09
C GLU A 137 -13.67 -8.68 4.08
N ALA A 138 -13.58 -7.35 4.17
CA ALA A 138 -14.23 -6.47 3.21
C ALA A 138 -13.76 -6.71 1.77
N CYS A 139 -12.45 -6.95 1.57
CA CYS A 139 -11.92 -7.31 0.24
C CYS A 139 -12.54 -8.62 -0.27
N ALA A 140 -12.60 -9.65 0.58
CA ALA A 140 -13.15 -10.95 0.21
C ALA A 140 -14.65 -10.87 -0.12
N ASP A 141 -15.43 -10.18 0.71
CA ASP A 141 -16.88 -10.08 0.54
C ASP A 141 -17.26 -9.23 -0.68
N GLN A 142 -16.60 -8.09 -0.87
CA GLN A 142 -17.00 -7.14 -1.91
C GLN A 142 -16.42 -7.49 -3.28
N TRP A 143 -15.17 -7.95 -3.34
CA TRP A 143 -14.57 -8.33 -4.62
C TRP A 143 -14.86 -9.78 -5.00
N GLY A 144 -15.11 -10.66 -4.03
CA GLY A 144 -15.45 -12.06 -4.30
C GLY A 144 -16.72 -12.20 -5.13
N GLY A 145 -17.76 -11.39 -4.84
CA GLY A 145 -18.98 -11.35 -5.64
C GLY A 145 -18.75 -10.81 -7.05
N SER A 146 -18.12 -9.64 -7.17
CA SER A 146 -17.88 -9.00 -8.47
C SER A 146 -16.98 -9.83 -9.40
N ALA A 147 -15.96 -10.50 -8.85
CA ALA A 147 -15.06 -11.33 -9.65
C ALA A 147 -15.77 -12.57 -10.23
N LEU A 148 -16.79 -13.10 -9.54
CA LEU A 148 -17.60 -14.21 -10.06
C LEU A 148 -18.57 -13.75 -11.15
N GLU A 149 -19.06 -12.52 -11.09
CA GLU A 149 -19.94 -11.94 -12.12
C GLU A 149 -19.18 -11.59 -13.41
N GLU A 150 -17.96 -11.04 -13.31
CA GLU A 150 -17.14 -10.71 -14.48
C GLU A 150 -16.62 -11.95 -15.23
N ALA A 151 -16.35 -13.04 -14.52
CA ALA A 151 -15.83 -14.28 -15.11
C ALA A 151 -16.90 -15.17 -15.79
N ALA A 152 -18.18 -14.82 -15.69
CA ALA A 152 -19.33 -15.62 -16.15
C ALA A 152 -19.82 -15.21 -17.55
#